data_AF-W8NUC7-F1
#
_entry.id   AF-W8NUC7-F1
#
_cell.length_a   1.000
_cell.length_b   1.000
_cell.length_c   1.000
_cell.angle_alpha   90.00
_cell.angle_beta   90.00
_cell.angle_gamma   90.00
#
_symmetry.space_group_name_H-M   'P 1'
#
loop_
_entity.id
_entity.type
_entity.pdbx_description
1 polymer ?
#
loop_
_entity_poly.entity_id
_entity_poly.type
_entity_poly.pdbx_seq_one_letter_code
_entity_poly.pdbx_strand_id
1 'polypeptide(L)'
;MGVGEIITAGRLEDAETMLRSVNRAGLDEMKLLNYTHNVVELALAFLQRDGLDRAVNTVLSLIDAPDDISWGLERIFEEYLVECTPERARRVWRRVHLIPEPEKKVEVLLKVLDCLDGEEERRKVLSEAFGWALRVRGRSWRTYMLSRVLYRVHDLEYYDLMLELCRRIRWRERRLVFEDFLFEDENAETCEEFVETLRKRLEASENALDTVIEVHLKYEKELLRAKGLNPGFYRLLPWRTPEGVIFYAVPKPLYPLAVLYLWLRGIAGRRRVRVVKAD
;
A
#
# COMPACT_ATOMS: atom_id res chain seq x y z
N MET A 1 -25.10 -26.51 -19.14
CA MET A 1 -23.98 -25.55 -19.22
C MET A 1 -24.06 -24.66 -17.99
N GLY A 2 -23.02 -24.65 -17.15
CA GLY A 2 -22.96 -23.85 -15.93
C GLY A 2 -22.61 -22.39 -16.23
N VAL A 3 -22.87 -21.48 -15.28
CA VAL A 3 -22.60 -20.02 -15.45
C VAL A 3 -21.12 -19.77 -15.76
N GLY A 4 -20.20 -20.42 -15.04
CA GLY A 4 -18.75 -20.29 -15.31
C GLY A 4 -18.34 -20.73 -16.73
N GLU A 5 -18.98 -21.75 -17.31
CA GLU A 5 -18.73 -22.17 -18.69
C GLU A 5 -19.19 -21.11 -19.70
N ILE A 6 -20.31 -20.44 -19.41
CA ILE A 6 -20.85 -19.35 -20.24
C ILE A 6 -19.92 -18.12 -20.20
N ILE A 7 -19.44 -17.76 -19.01
CA ILE A 7 -18.47 -16.67 -18.81
C ILE A 7 -17.18 -16.97 -19.57
N THR A 8 -16.65 -18.19 -19.44
CA THR A 8 -15.43 -18.63 -20.13
C THR A 8 -15.59 -18.60 -21.65
N ALA A 9 -16.80 -18.90 -22.15
CA ALA A 9 -17.13 -18.78 -23.57
C ALA A 9 -17.33 -17.33 -24.06
N GLY A 10 -17.17 -16.32 -23.19
CA GLY A 10 -17.32 -14.90 -23.51
C GLY A 10 -18.77 -14.43 -23.66
N ARG A 11 -19.75 -15.27 -23.31
CA ARG A 11 -21.19 -14.97 -23.44
C ARG A 11 -21.74 -14.25 -22.20
N LEU A 12 -21.15 -13.10 -21.87
CA LEU A 12 -21.35 -12.43 -20.57
C LEU A 12 -22.81 -12.00 -20.33
N GLU A 13 -23.51 -11.55 -21.37
CA GLU A 13 -24.92 -11.13 -21.33
C GLU A 13 -25.85 -12.29 -21.02
N ASP A 14 -25.55 -13.48 -21.55
CA ASP A 14 -26.30 -14.69 -21.28
C ASP A 14 -26.07 -15.15 -19.84
N ALA A 15 -24.82 -15.06 -19.36
CA ALA A 15 -24.48 -15.34 -17.97
C ALA A 15 -25.19 -14.38 -16.99
N GLU A 16 -25.22 -13.08 -17.31
CA GLU A 16 -25.94 -12.08 -16.51
C GLU A 16 -27.45 -12.39 -16.49
N THR A 17 -28.04 -12.69 -17.64
CA THR A 17 -29.47 -13.03 -17.76
C THR A 17 -29.79 -14.27 -16.93
N MET A 18 -28.93 -15.29 -16.98
CA MET A 18 -29.07 -16.50 -16.18
C MET A 18 -29.00 -16.18 -14.68
N LEU A 19 -28.01 -15.41 -14.23
CA LEU A 19 -27.87 -15.03 -12.82
C LEU A 19 -29.03 -14.16 -12.30
N ARG A 20 -29.60 -13.28 -13.14
CA ARG A 20 -30.80 -12.49 -12.80
C ARG A 20 -32.04 -13.35 -12.62
N SER A 21 -32.13 -14.47 -13.33
CA SER A 21 -33.28 -15.38 -13.25
C SER A 21 -33.29 -16.24 -11.97
N VAL A 22 -32.19 -16.26 -11.21
CA VAL A 22 -32.06 -17.07 -10.00
C VAL A 22 -32.86 -16.45 -8.86
N ASN A 23 -33.80 -17.22 -8.28
CA ASN A 23 -34.47 -16.83 -7.05
C ASN A 23 -33.56 -17.06 -5.83
N ARG A 24 -32.81 -16.02 -5.44
CA ARG A 24 -31.83 -16.05 -4.35
C ARG A 24 -32.43 -16.43 -2.99
N ALA A 25 -33.69 -16.07 -2.73
CA ALA A 25 -34.36 -16.37 -1.45
C ALA A 25 -34.58 -17.87 -1.22
N GLY A 26 -34.53 -18.68 -2.28
CA GLY A 26 -34.68 -20.14 -2.21
C GLY A 26 -33.36 -20.91 -2.17
N LEU A 27 -32.21 -20.22 -2.13
CA LEU A 27 -30.90 -20.86 -2.10
C LEU A 27 -30.49 -21.20 -0.66
N ASP A 28 -29.88 -22.37 -0.50
CA ASP A 28 -29.11 -22.69 0.70
C ASP A 28 -27.77 -21.93 0.70
N GLU A 29 -27.07 -21.93 1.84
CA GLU A 29 -25.84 -21.17 2.06
C GLU A 29 -24.75 -21.49 1.02
N MET A 30 -24.52 -22.78 0.71
CA MET A 30 -23.52 -23.20 -0.26
C MET A 30 -23.86 -22.73 -1.68
N LYS A 31 -25.14 -22.78 -2.07
CA LYS A 31 -25.59 -22.28 -3.37
C LYS A 31 -25.52 -20.76 -3.44
N LEU A 32 -25.80 -20.06 -2.35
CA LEU A 32 -25.68 -18.61 -2.27
C LEU A 32 -24.22 -18.18 -2.42
N LEU A 33 -23.28 -18.87 -1.77
CA LEU A 33 -21.85 -18.64 -1.93
C LEU A 33 -21.41 -18.84 -3.39
N ASN A 34 -21.81 -19.95 -4.00
CA ASN A 34 -21.52 -20.22 -5.42
C ASN A 34 -22.13 -19.16 -6.34
N TYR A 35 -23.33 -18.68 -6.01
CA TYR A 35 -23.97 -17.59 -6.75
C TYR A 35 -23.14 -16.30 -6.67
N THR A 36 -22.75 -15.90 -5.45
CA THR A 36 -21.90 -14.73 -5.20
C THR A 36 -20.56 -14.81 -5.94
N HIS A 37 -19.90 -15.97 -5.92
CA HIS A 37 -18.68 -16.19 -6.71
C HIS A 37 -18.90 -16.02 -8.21
N ASN A 38 -19.95 -16.63 -8.79
CA ASN A 38 -20.26 -16.48 -10.22
C ASN A 38 -20.55 -15.02 -10.61
N VAL A 39 -21.21 -14.26 -9.73
CA VAL A 39 -21.45 -12.82 -9.96
C VAL A 39 -20.14 -12.04 -10.01
N VAL A 40 -19.20 -12.33 -9.10
CA VAL A 40 -17.91 -11.65 -9.07
C VAL A 40 -17.04 -12.04 -10.27
N GLU A 41 -17.03 -13.31 -10.67
CA GLU A 41 -16.36 -13.74 -11.92
C GLU A 41 -16.93 -13.02 -13.14
N LEU A 42 -18.26 -12.92 -13.24
CA LEU A 42 -18.91 -12.17 -14.31
C LEU A 42 -18.52 -10.68 -14.28
N ALA A 43 -18.47 -10.08 -13.08
CA ALA A 43 -18.06 -8.70 -12.92
C ALA A 43 -16.59 -8.47 -13.32
N LEU A 44 -15.68 -9.40 -13.00
CA LEU A 44 -14.29 -9.37 -13.45
C LEU A 44 -14.17 -9.51 -14.97
N ALA A 45 -14.98 -10.36 -15.60
CA ALA A 45 -15.03 -10.47 -17.06
C ALA A 45 -15.53 -9.16 -17.70
N PHE A 46 -16.55 -8.53 -17.14
CA PHE A 46 -17.00 -7.21 -17.58
C PHE A 46 -15.97 -6.11 -17.31
N LEU A 47 -15.19 -6.20 -16.23
CA LEU A 47 -14.10 -5.26 -15.94
C LEU A 47 -13.09 -5.22 -17.10
N GLN A 48 -12.72 -6.39 -17.61
CA GLN A 48 -11.78 -6.53 -18.72
C GLN A 48 -12.36 -6.04 -20.04
N ARG A 49 -13.65 -6.29 -20.31
CA ARG A 49 -14.27 -5.97 -21.61
C ARG A 49 -14.82 -4.54 -21.68
N ASP A 50 -15.53 -4.10 -20.65
CA ASP A 50 -16.37 -2.89 -20.65
C ASP A 50 -15.92 -1.85 -19.60
N GLY A 51 -15.04 -2.23 -18.67
CA GLY A 51 -14.44 -1.34 -17.69
C GLY A 51 -15.14 -1.29 -16.32
N LEU A 52 -14.61 -0.43 -15.44
CA LEU A 52 -14.91 -0.42 -14.00
C LEU A 52 -16.40 -0.20 -13.68
N ASP A 53 -17.06 0.73 -14.37
CA ASP A 53 -18.44 1.08 -14.06
C ASP A 53 -19.39 -0.08 -14.31
N ARG A 54 -19.17 -0.85 -15.40
CA ARG A 54 -19.97 -2.04 -15.68
C ARG A 54 -19.77 -3.11 -14.63
N ALA A 55 -18.51 -3.38 -14.26
CA ALA A 55 -18.15 -4.37 -13.25
C ALA A 55 -18.78 -4.06 -11.88
N VAL A 56 -18.65 -2.82 -11.41
CA VAL A 56 -19.24 -2.36 -10.13
C VAL A 56 -20.76 -2.50 -10.15
N ASN A 57 -21.41 -2.08 -11.25
CA ASN A 57 -22.87 -2.19 -11.38
C ASN A 57 -23.35 -3.64 -11.40
N THR A 58 -22.58 -4.56 -11.97
CA THR A 58 -22.92 -6.00 -11.94
C THR A 58 -22.96 -6.54 -10.51
N VAL A 59 -21.96 -6.22 -9.68
CA VAL A 59 -21.94 -6.62 -8.26
C VAL A 59 -23.14 -6.02 -7.52
N LEU A 60 -23.33 -4.70 -7.63
CA LEU A 60 -24.38 -3.97 -6.91
C LEU A 60 -25.82 -4.33 -7.33
N SER A 61 -26.01 -4.85 -8.55
CA SER A 61 -27.34 -5.21 -9.06
C SER A 61 -27.72 -6.67 -8.82
N LEU A 62 -26.74 -7.54 -8.55
CA LEU A 62 -26.96 -8.98 -8.40
C LEU A 62 -26.72 -9.48 -6.98
N ILE A 63 -26.05 -8.72 -6.11
CA ILE A 63 -25.79 -9.06 -4.71
C ILE A 63 -26.48 -8.06 -3.79
N ASP A 64 -27.22 -8.55 -2.80
CA ASP A 64 -27.94 -7.71 -1.82
C ASP A 64 -27.29 -7.73 -0.43
N ALA A 65 -26.58 -8.81 -0.08
CA ALA A 65 -25.97 -8.97 1.22
C ALA A 65 -24.77 -8.00 1.36
N PRO A 66 -24.75 -7.12 2.39
CA PRO A 66 -23.69 -6.12 2.54
C PRO A 66 -22.27 -6.69 2.59
N ASP A 67 -22.09 -7.85 3.22
CA ASP A 67 -20.80 -8.47 3.40
C ASP A 67 -20.28 -9.03 2.05
N ASP A 68 -21.15 -9.70 1.30
CA ASP A 68 -20.86 -10.20 -0.05
C ASP A 68 -20.59 -9.06 -1.05
N ILE A 69 -21.34 -7.94 -0.95
CA ILE A 69 -21.08 -6.73 -1.76
C ILE A 69 -19.69 -6.18 -1.43
N SER A 70 -19.35 -6.12 -0.14
CA SER A 70 -18.06 -5.59 0.31
C SER A 70 -16.90 -6.40 -0.26
N TRP A 71 -16.99 -7.73 -0.14
CA TRP A 71 -16.03 -8.67 -0.72
C TRP A 71 -15.94 -8.55 -2.25
N GLY A 72 -17.09 -8.52 -2.94
CA GLY A 72 -17.11 -8.43 -4.40
C GLY A 72 -16.51 -7.12 -4.92
N LEU A 73 -16.87 -5.98 -4.32
CA LEU A 73 -16.33 -4.68 -4.72
C LEU A 73 -14.84 -4.54 -4.39
N GLU A 74 -14.40 -5.04 -3.23
CA GLU A 74 -12.97 -5.14 -2.91
C GLU A 74 -12.24 -5.87 -4.04
N ARG A 75 -12.68 -7.08 -4.40
CA ARG A 75 -12.01 -7.90 -5.42
C ARG A 75 -11.94 -7.19 -6.79
N ILE A 76 -13.01 -6.50 -7.19
CA ILE A 76 -13.06 -5.73 -8.44
C ILE A 76 -12.10 -4.54 -8.41
N PHE A 77 -12.04 -3.81 -7.30
CA PHE A 77 -11.13 -2.68 -7.14
C PHE A 77 -9.67 -3.13 -7.11
N GLU A 78 -9.37 -4.24 -6.44
CA GLU A 78 -8.04 -4.83 -6.44
C GLU A 78 -7.58 -5.20 -7.84
N GLU A 79 -8.42 -5.90 -8.61
CA GLU A 79 -8.11 -6.29 -9.98
C GLU A 79 -7.89 -5.05 -10.87
N TYR A 80 -8.73 -4.03 -10.72
CA TYR A 80 -8.59 -2.80 -11.50
C TYR A 80 -7.29 -2.04 -11.19
N LEU A 81 -6.81 -2.11 -9.94
CA LEU A 81 -5.59 -1.46 -9.47
C LEU A 81 -4.30 -2.25 -9.78
N VAL A 82 -4.38 -3.42 -10.42
CA VAL A 82 -3.18 -4.18 -10.85
C VAL A 82 -2.28 -3.32 -11.75
N GLU A 83 -2.86 -2.59 -12.72
CA GLU A 83 -2.13 -1.55 -13.47
C GLU A 83 -2.13 -0.24 -12.68
N CYS A 84 -1.39 -0.26 -11.58
CA CYS A 84 -1.30 0.76 -10.55
C CYS A 84 -0.90 2.13 -11.12
N THR A 85 -1.92 2.95 -11.44
CA THR A 85 -1.78 4.30 -12.02
C THR A 85 -2.58 5.32 -11.19
N PRO A 86 -2.13 6.58 -11.10
CA PRO A 86 -2.85 7.61 -10.35
C PRO A 86 -4.30 7.82 -10.81
N GLU A 87 -4.56 7.72 -12.12
CA GLU A 87 -5.90 7.89 -12.69
C GLU A 87 -6.86 6.79 -12.22
N ARG A 88 -6.39 5.54 -12.20
CA ARG A 88 -7.18 4.40 -11.71
C ARG A 88 -7.39 4.50 -10.20
N ALA A 89 -6.36 4.85 -9.45
CA ALA A 89 -6.44 5.09 -8.01
C ALA A 89 -7.54 6.11 -7.67
N ARG A 90 -7.55 7.27 -8.34
CA ARG A 90 -8.59 8.30 -8.16
C ARG A 90 -9.98 7.84 -8.59
N ARG A 91 -10.11 6.93 -9.57
CA ARG A 91 -11.42 6.36 -9.96
C ARG A 91 -11.98 5.43 -8.89
N VAL A 92 -11.12 4.58 -8.30
CA VAL A 92 -11.49 3.69 -7.20
C VAL A 92 -11.79 4.49 -5.94
N TRP A 93 -10.94 5.45 -5.59
CA TRP A 93 -11.13 6.30 -4.42
C TRP A 93 -12.52 6.97 -4.41
N ARG A 94 -12.95 7.54 -5.55
CA ARG A 94 -14.28 8.14 -5.69
C ARG A 94 -15.44 7.16 -5.47
N ARG A 95 -15.22 5.85 -5.58
CA ARG A 95 -16.23 4.79 -5.47
C ARG A 95 -16.11 3.98 -4.18
N VAL A 96 -15.09 4.21 -3.35
CA VAL A 96 -14.88 3.42 -2.11
C VAL A 96 -16.07 3.49 -1.16
N HIS A 97 -16.84 4.58 -1.20
CA HIS A 97 -18.04 4.76 -0.40
C HIS A 97 -19.11 3.71 -0.68
N LEU A 98 -19.08 3.06 -1.85
CA LEU A 98 -20.01 2.00 -2.27
C LEU A 98 -19.81 0.69 -1.50
N ILE A 99 -18.61 0.45 -0.96
CA ILE A 99 -18.34 -0.72 -0.10
C ILE A 99 -19.16 -0.54 1.20
N PRO A 100 -19.94 -1.52 1.65
CA PRO A 100 -20.63 -1.39 2.94
C PRO A 100 -19.69 -1.46 4.15
N GLU A 101 -18.80 -2.46 4.18
CA GLU A 101 -17.96 -2.74 5.35
C GLU A 101 -16.80 -1.74 5.52
N PRO A 102 -16.63 -1.15 6.71
CA PRO A 102 -15.54 -0.21 6.99
C PRO A 102 -14.15 -0.82 6.83
N GLU A 103 -13.97 -2.09 7.20
CA GLU A 103 -12.70 -2.80 7.06
C GLU A 103 -12.25 -2.81 5.59
N LYS A 104 -13.14 -3.24 4.69
CA LYS A 104 -12.86 -3.38 3.26
C LYS A 104 -12.58 -2.03 2.60
N LYS A 105 -13.18 -0.95 3.10
CA LYS A 105 -12.81 0.42 2.71
C LYS A 105 -11.36 0.74 3.06
N VAL A 106 -10.92 0.41 4.28
CA VAL A 106 -9.54 0.65 4.70
C VAL A 106 -8.59 -0.12 3.79
N GLU A 107 -8.84 -1.40 3.55
CA GLU A 107 -7.97 -2.25 2.71
C GLU A 107 -7.84 -1.69 1.28
N VAL A 108 -8.95 -1.30 0.66
CA VAL A 108 -8.95 -0.69 -0.67
C VAL A 108 -8.27 0.69 -0.66
N LEU A 109 -8.50 1.53 0.35
CA LEU A 109 -7.85 2.85 0.45
C LEU A 109 -6.33 2.74 0.58
N LEU A 110 -5.83 1.75 1.32
CA LEU A 110 -4.40 1.49 1.42
C LEU A 110 -3.80 1.03 0.08
N LYS A 111 -4.55 0.31 -0.76
CA LYS A 111 -4.12 -0.02 -2.13
C LYS A 111 -4.17 1.18 -3.07
N VAL A 112 -5.19 2.02 -2.94
CA VAL A 112 -5.27 3.30 -3.66
C VAL A 112 -4.06 4.17 -3.33
N LEU A 113 -3.66 4.25 -2.06
CA LEU A 113 -2.52 5.03 -1.57
C LEU A 113 -1.24 4.69 -2.35
N ASP A 114 -0.95 3.41 -2.53
CA ASP A 114 0.26 2.92 -3.17
C ASP A 114 0.38 3.37 -4.65
N CYS A 115 -0.76 3.64 -5.30
CA CYS A 115 -0.82 4.05 -6.70
C CYS A 115 -0.91 5.56 -6.93
N LEU A 116 -1.09 6.36 -5.89
CA LEU A 116 -1.13 7.82 -6.00
C LEU A 116 0.28 8.41 -6.09
N ASP A 117 0.43 9.52 -6.79
CA ASP A 117 1.70 10.24 -7.01
C ASP A 117 1.84 11.51 -6.16
N GLY A 118 0.73 12.13 -5.75
CA GLY A 118 0.72 13.38 -4.97
C GLY A 118 0.72 13.16 -3.45
N GLU A 119 1.66 13.80 -2.74
CA GLU A 119 1.70 13.81 -1.27
C GLU A 119 0.36 14.25 -0.65
N GLU A 120 -0.21 15.36 -1.12
CA GLU A 120 -1.47 15.90 -0.61
C GLU A 120 -2.65 14.92 -0.77
N GLU A 121 -2.71 14.19 -1.89
CA GLU A 121 -3.74 13.17 -2.11
C GLU A 121 -3.51 11.96 -1.21
N ARG A 122 -2.27 11.50 -1.08
CA ARG A 122 -1.90 10.40 -0.17
C ARG A 122 -2.28 10.72 1.28
N ARG A 123 -2.03 11.95 1.74
CA ARG A 123 -2.41 12.41 3.09
C ARG A 123 -3.93 12.38 3.28
N LYS A 124 -4.70 12.84 2.30
CA LYS A 124 -6.18 12.77 2.34
C LYS A 124 -6.69 11.33 2.39
N VAL A 125 -6.13 10.44 1.57
CA VAL A 125 -6.48 9.01 1.57
C VAL A 125 -6.16 8.36 2.91
N LEU A 126 -5.01 8.65 3.51
CA LEU A 126 -4.64 8.15 4.85
C LEU A 126 -5.60 8.65 5.92
N SER A 127 -5.95 9.95 5.93
CA SER A 127 -6.92 10.50 6.89
C SER A 127 -8.31 9.89 6.72
N GLU A 128 -8.73 9.60 5.48
CA GLU A 128 -9.99 8.93 5.20
C GLU A 128 -9.96 7.46 5.65
N ALA A 129 -8.91 6.72 5.30
CA ALA A 129 -8.70 5.34 5.72
C ALA A 129 -8.72 5.22 7.24
N PHE A 130 -8.02 6.13 7.93
CA PHE A 130 -8.05 6.22 9.39
C PHE A 130 -9.46 6.48 9.94
N GLY A 131 -10.21 7.36 9.29
CA GLY A 131 -11.61 7.63 9.63
C GLY A 131 -12.51 6.40 9.53
N TRP A 132 -12.31 5.55 8.51
CA TRP A 132 -13.01 4.28 8.37
C TRP A 132 -12.52 3.22 9.36
N ALA A 133 -11.22 3.15 9.64
CA ALA A 133 -10.65 2.25 10.64
C ALA A 133 -11.27 2.47 12.02
N LEU A 134 -11.50 3.73 12.45
CA LEU A 134 -12.20 4.03 13.70
C LEU A 134 -13.62 3.46 13.79
N ARG A 135 -14.28 3.20 12.65
CA ARG A 135 -15.66 2.68 12.55
C ARG A 135 -15.73 1.16 12.47
N VAL A 136 -14.60 0.47 12.36
CA VAL A 136 -14.53 -1.00 12.34
C VAL A 136 -15.10 -1.57 13.64
N ARG A 137 -15.93 -2.61 13.52
CA ARG A 137 -16.52 -3.32 14.67
C ARG A 137 -15.52 -4.31 15.26
N GLY A 138 -15.58 -4.50 16.58
CA GLY A 138 -14.65 -5.34 17.32
C GLY A 138 -13.36 -4.61 17.69
N ARG A 139 -12.93 -4.74 18.96
CA ARG A 139 -11.76 -4.01 19.48
C ARG A 139 -10.47 -4.43 18.77
N SER A 140 -10.19 -5.73 18.72
CA SER A 140 -8.94 -6.26 18.15
C SER A 140 -8.79 -5.90 16.68
N TRP A 141 -9.87 -6.05 15.91
CA TRP A 141 -9.86 -5.77 14.48
C TRP A 141 -9.74 -4.28 14.16
N ARG A 142 -10.41 -3.43 14.94
CA ARG A 142 -10.22 -1.98 14.85
C ARG A 142 -8.79 -1.57 15.18
N THR A 143 -8.20 -2.10 16.26
CA THR A 143 -6.79 -1.82 16.60
C THR A 143 -5.88 -2.19 15.44
N TYR A 144 -6.03 -3.42 14.90
CA TYR A 144 -5.27 -3.88 13.75
C TYR A 144 -5.38 -2.93 12.54
N MET A 145 -6.59 -2.50 12.18
CA MET A 145 -6.81 -1.58 11.06
C MET A 145 -6.22 -0.18 11.32
N LEU A 146 -6.31 0.33 12.55
CA LEU A 146 -5.68 1.60 12.93
C LEU A 146 -4.15 1.51 12.79
N SER A 147 -3.54 0.44 13.31
CA SER A 147 -2.11 0.21 13.20
C SER A 147 -1.66 0.13 11.75
N ARG A 148 -2.37 -0.61 10.88
CA ARG A 148 -2.05 -0.66 9.43
C ARG A 148 -2.01 0.72 8.77
N VAL A 149 -2.98 1.59 9.07
CA VAL A 149 -2.98 2.95 8.52
C VAL A 149 -1.81 3.75 9.06
N LEU A 150 -1.55 3.70 10.37
CA LEU A 150 -0.45 4.44 10.99
C LEU A 150 0.93 3.93 10.54
N TYR A 151 1.10 2.64 10.25
CA TYR A 151 2.32 2.11 9.63
C TYR A 151 2.57 2.78 8.30
N ARG A 152 1.54 2.92 7.45
CA ARG A 152 1.69 3.64 6.17
C ARG A 152 2.02 5.11 6.36
N VAL A 153 1.48 5.76 7.40
CA VAL A 153 1.83 7.14 7.74
C VAL A 153 3.31 7.24 8.16
N HIS A 154 3.79 6.27 8.95
CA HIS A 154 5.18 6.18 9.40
C HIS A 154 6.15 5.88 8.24
N ASP A 155 5.83 4.93 7.38
CA ASP A 155 6.62 4.57 6.18
C ASP A 155 6.81 5.76 5.23
N LEU A 156 5.83 6.67 5.19
CA LEU A 156 5.86 7.89 4.40
C LEU A 156 6.43 9.10 5.18
N GLU A 157 6.84 8.89 6.43
CA GLU A 157 7.43 9.91 7.31
C GLU A 157 6.51 11.12 7.56
N TYR A 158 5.19 10.95 7.44
CA TYR A 158 4.21 12.01 7.69
C TYR A 158 3.92 12.17 9.19
N TYR A 159 4.94 12.52 9.97
CA TYR A 159 4.88 12.56 11.44
C TYR A 159 3.89 13.60 12.00
N ASP A 160 3.67 14.70 11.28
CA ASP A 160 2.66 15.69 11.66
C ASP A 160 1.24 15.12 11.48
N LEU A 161 1.00 14.38 10.40
CA LEU A 161 -0.23 13.62 10.21
C LEU A 161 -0.36 12.49 11.25
N MET A 162 0.73 11.79 11.56
CA MET A 162 0.76 10.74 12.60
C MET A 162 0.27 11.29 13.94
N LEU A 163 0.75 12.47 14.34
CA LEU A 163 0.34 13.15 15.56
C LEU A 163 -1.14 13.53 15.53
N GLU A 164 -1.61 14.09 14.41
CA GLU A 164 -3.03 14.43 14.22
C GLU A 164 -3.94 13.19 14.37
N LEU A 165 -3.61 12.11 13.68
CA LEU A 165 -4.39 10.88 13.69
C LEU A 165 -4.34 10.19 15.06
N CYS A 166 -3.17 10.12 15.68
CA CYS A 166 -3.01 9.57 17.03
C CYS A 166 -3.95 10.25 18.04
N ARG A 167 -4.05 11.59 18.00
CA ARG A 167 -4.91 12.35 18.92
C ARG A 167 -6.39 11.97 18.80
N ARG A 168 -6.82 11.47 17.64
CA ARG A 168 -8.20 11.00 17.41
C ARG A 168 -8.48 9.62 17.99
N ILE A 169 -7.45 8.84 18.34
CA ILE A 169 -7.61 7.53 19.00
C ILE A 169 -8.03 7.75 20.45
N ARG A 170 -8.95 6.93 20.93
CA ARG A 170 -9.36 6.93 22.34
C ARG A 170 -8.20 6.46 23.23
N TRP A 171 -8.04 7.07 24.39
CA TRP A 171 -6.93 6.76 25.31
C TRP A 171 -6.76 5.25 25.62
N ARG A 172 -7.87 4.50 25.77
CA ARG A 172 -7.87 3.04 26.04
C ARG A 172 -7.35 2.18 24.89
N GLU A 173 -7.35 2.74 23.68
CA GLU A 173 -6.95 2.06 22.45
C GLU A 173 -5.54 2.48 22.02
N ARG A 174 -5.11 3.70 22.39
CA ARG A 174 -3.76 4.20 22.09
C ARG A 174 -2.68 3.25 22.54
N ARG A 175 -2.73 2.77 23.79
CA ARG A 175 -1.73 1.84 24.31
C ARG A 175 -1.56 0.60 23.44
N LEU A 176 -2.68 -0.03 23.04
CA LEU A 176 -2.63 -1.22 22.18
C LEU A 176 -2.09 -0.91 20.78
N VAL A 177 -2.42 0.26 20.23
CA VAL A 177 -1.89 0.68 18.94
C VAL A 177 -0.39 0.99 19.04
N PHE A 178 0.07 1.60 20.14
CA PHE A 178 1.49 1.94 20.33
C PHE A 178 2.37 0.71 20.52
N GLU A 179 1.85 -0.32 21.19
CA GLU A 179 2.52 -1.61 21.37
C GLU A 179 2.91 -2.28 20.04
N ASP A 180 2.23 -1.96 18.93
CA ASP A 180 2.61 -2.45 17.60
C ASP A 180 3.87 -1.75 17.03
N PHE A 181 4.25 -0.57 17.52
CA PHE A 181 5.34 0.25 16.95
C PHE A 181 6.56 0.36 17.86
N LEU A 182 6.33 0.36 19.17
CA LEU A 182 7.37 0.52 20.19
C LEU A 182 8.06 -0.81 20.46
N PHE A 183 9.37 -0.76 20.72
CA PHE A 183 10.10 -1.93 21.22
C PHE A 183 9.76 -2.18 22.70
N GLU A 184 10.09 -3.37 23.24
CA GLU A 184 9.73 -3.77 24.61
C GLU A 184 10.26 -2.83 25.70
N ASP A 185 11.37 -2.13 25.43
CA ASP A 185 12.02 -1.17 26.33
C ASP A 185 11.56 0.29 26.13
N GLU A 186 10.76 0.55 25.10
CA GLU A 186 10.20 1.86 24.83
C GLU A 186 8.76 1.97 25.37
N ASN A 187 8.40 3.15 25.83
CA ASN A 187 7.04 3.42 26.27
C ASN A 187 6.64 4.84 25.90
N ALA A 188 5.37 5.03 25.57
CA ALA A 188 4.78 6.34 25.32
C ALA A 188 3.37 6.39 25.92
N GLU A 189 3.10 7.41 26.73
CA GLU A 189 1.76 7.61 27.31
C GLU A 189 0.96 8.63 26.49
N THR A 190 1.66 9.54 25.82
CA THR A 190 1.08 10.60 24.99
C THR A 190 1.36 10.37 23.50
N CYS A 191 0.56 11.02 22.64
CA CYS A 191 0.79 10.97 21.20
C CYS A 191 2.09 11.71 20.81
N GLU A 192 2.42 12.75 21.54
CA GLU A 192 3.64 13.54 21.38
C GLU A 192 4.87 12.70 21.67
N GLU A 193 4.91 12.01 22.82
CA GLU A 193 5.99 11.08 23.16
C GLU A 193 6.11 9.96 22.14
N PHE A 194 4.99 9.39 21.71
CA PHE A 194 4.95 8.32 20.72
C PHE A 194 5.59 8.75 19.40
N VAL A 195 5.15 9.88 18.84
CA VAL A 195 5.68 10.40 17.56
C VAL A 195 7.13 10.82 17.69
N GLU A 196 7.52 11.43 18.81
CA GLU A 196 8.91 11.83 19.06
C GLU A 196 9.85 10.62 19.15
N THR A 197 9.42 9.53 19.80
CA THR A 197 10.17 8.28 19.86
C THR A 197 10.41 7.71 18.47
N LEU A 198 9.37 7.65 17.63
CA LEU A 198 9.51 7.20 16.24
C LEU A 198 10.45 8.09 15.42
N ARG A 199 10.36 9.41 15.58
CA ARG A 199 11.24 10.35 14.88
C ARG A 199 12.70 10.18 15.30
N LYS A 200 12.97 10.10 16.61
CA LYS A 200 14.33 9.87 17.14
C LYS A 200 14.92 8.56 16.65
N ARG A 201 14.11 7.50 16.52
CA ARG A 201 14.56 6.21 15.99
C ARG A 201 14.99 6.33 14.53
N LEU A 202 14.21 7.04 13.70
CA LEU A 202 14.57 7.30 12.31
C LEU A 202 15.88 8.10 12.23
N GLU A 203 15.98 9.21 12.97
CA GLU A 203 17.19 10.04 13.03
C GLU A 203 18.42 9.24 13.50
N ALA A 204 18.27 8.41 14.54
CA ALA A 204 19.35 7.55 15.05
C ALA A 204 19.77 6.50 14.02
N SER A 205 18.83 5.93 13.27
CA SER A 205 19.11 4.97 12.19
C SER A 205 19.89 5.63 11.04
N GLU A 206 19.47 6.81 10.59
CA GLU A 206 20.20 7.57 9.56
C GLU A 206 21.62 7.92 10.02
N ASN A 207 21.77 8.41 11.26
CA ASN A 207 23.07 8.72 11.84
C ASN A 207 23.97 7.48 12.00
N ALA A 208 23.40 6.32 12.33
CA ALA A 208 24.13 5.06 12.41
C ALA A 208 24.60 4.59 11.03
N LEU A 209 23.76 4.68 10.00
CA LEU A 209 24.15 4.39 8.62
C LEU A 209 25.26 5.34 8.13
N ASP A 210 25.19 6.62 8.51
CA ASP A 210 26.25 7.59 8.21
C ASP A 210 27.55 7.27 8.92
N THR A 211 27.48 6.84 10.18
CA THR A 211 28.65 6.36 10.92
C THR A 211 29.26 5.12 10.25
N VAL A 212 28.43 4.17 9.78
CA VAL A 212 28.89 3.00 9.03
C VAL A 212 29.57 3.39 7.73
N ILE A 213 28.99 4.33 6.96
CA ILE A 213 29.59 4.88 5.74
C ILE A 213 30.95 5.50 6.04
N GLU A 214 31.02 6.36 7.06
CA GLU A 214 32.25 7.07 7.42
C GLU A 214 33.37 6.10 7.82
N VAL A 215 33.06 5.10 8.66
CA VAL A 215 34.03 4.07 9.06
C VAL A 215 34.52 3.27 7.85
N HIS A 216 33.62 2.84 6.97
CA HIS A 216 34.02 2.07 5.78
C HIS A 216 34.88 2.89 4.81
N LEU A 217 34.59 4.19 4.67
CA LEU A 217 35.41 5.08 3.85
C LEU A 217 36.76 5.38 4.51
N LYS A 218 36.83 5.48 5.85
CA LYS A 218 38.08 5.63 6.59
C LYS A 218 39.04 4.46 6.37
N TYR A 219 38.50 3.24 6.31
CA TYR A 219 39.27 2.01 6.07
C TYR A 219 39.24 1.53 4.60
N GLU A 220 38.90 2.42 3.66
CA GLU A 220 38.69 2.10 2.25
C GLU A 220 39.85 1.32 1.62
N LYS A 221 41.10 1.72 1.87
CA LYS A 221 42.27 1.06 1.28
C LYS A 221 42.44 -0.38 1.75
N GLU A 222 42.11 -0.66 3.00
CA GLU A 222 42.21 -1.99 3.61
C GLU A 222 41.08 -2.88 3.11
N LEU A 223 39.85 -2.34 3.02
CA LEU A 223 38.70 -3.04 2.47
C LEU A 223 38.87 -3.39 0.99
N LEU A 224 39.43 -2.47 0.18
CA LEU A 224 39.73 -2.74 -1.22
C LEU A 224 40.79 -3.84 -1.36
N ARG A 225 41.86 -3.79 -0.54
CA ARG A 225 42.90 -4.84 -0.52
C ARG A 225 42.34 -6.19 -0.10
N ALA A 226 41.48 -6.23 0.91
CA ALA A 226 40.82 -7.46 1.38
C ALA A 226 39.95 -8.10 0.28
N LYS A 227 39.38 -7.29 -0.61
CA LYS A 227 38.63 -7.73 -1.80
C LYS A 227 39.53 -8.01 -3.03
N GLY A 228 40.86 -7.98 -2.88
CA GLY A 228 41.81 -8.20 -3.98
C GLY A 228 41.90 -7.06 -4.99
N LEU A 229 41.37 -5.88 -4.66
CA LEU A 229 41.34 -4.70 -5.53
C LEU A 229 42.46 -3.72 -5.18
N ASN A 230 43.11 -3.16 -6.20
CA ASN A 230 44.18 -2.20 -6.00
C ASN A 230 43.60 -0.81 -5.59
N PRO A 231 43.88 -0.30 -4.37
CA PRO A 231 43.41 1.02 -3.93
C PRO A 231 43.99 2.18 -4.75
N GLY A 232 45.04 1.94 -5.54
CA GLY A 232 45.57 2.88 -6.51
C GLY A 232 44.59 3.14 -7.66
N PHE A 233 43.83 2.12 -8.08
CA PHE A 233 42.95 2.15 -9.25
C PHE A 233 41.46 2.16 -8.92
N TYR A 234 41.06 1.67 -7.73
CA TYR A 234 39.67 1.59 -7.28
C TYR A 234 39.38 2.50 -6.09
N ARG A 235 38.10 2.88 -5.94
CA ARG A 235 37.54 3.66 -4.84
C ARG A 235 36.17 3.10 -4.46
N LEU A 236 35.84 3.08 -3.17
CA LEU A 236 34.52 2.68 -2.69
C LEU A 236 33.52 3.83 -2.85
N LEU A 237 32.32 3.48 -3.30
CA LEU A 237 31.19 4.36 -3.47
C LEU A 237 30.02 3.80 -2.64
N PRO A 238 29.67 4.43 -1.52
CA PRO A 238 28.50 4.03 -0.74
C PRO A 238 27.23 4.37 -1.50
N TRP A 239 26.26 3.48 -1.44
CA TRP A 239 24.93 3.66 -1.99
C TRP A 239 23.90 3.24 -0.94
N ARG A 240 23.08 4.19 -0.51
CA ARG A 240 21.99 3.92 0.43
C ARG A 240 20.87 3.18 -0.29
N THR A 241 20.41 2.07 0.29
CA THR A 241 19.24 1.30 -0.12
C THR A 241 18.24 1.23 1.05
N PRO A 242 16.97 0.88 0.80
CA PRO A 242 16.00 0.67 1.89
C PRO A 242 16.44 -0.38 2.91
N GLU A 243 17.27 -1.36 2.52
CA GLU A 243 17.80 -2.38 3.42
C GLU A 243 19.13 -1.99 4.11
N GLY A 244 19.70 -0.81 3.84
CA GLY A 244 20.96 -0.34 4.44
C GLY A 244 21.90 0.38 3.47
N VAL A 245 23.20 0.02 3.49
CA VAL A 245 24.21 0.64 2.62
C VAL A 245 24.99 -0.43 1.87
N ILE A 246 25.07 -0.27 0.55
CA ILE A 246 25.90 -1.09 -0.33
C ILE A 246 27.14 -0.29 -0.73
N PHE A 247 28.34 -0.89 -0.62
CA PHE A 247 29.58 -0.27 -1.05
C PHE A 247 30.06 -0.86 -2.38
N TYR A 248 30.01 -0.07 -3.45
CA TYR A 248 30.53 -0.45 -4.77
C TYR A 248 32.01 -0.08 -4.89
N ALA A 249 32.84 -1.00 -5.38
CA ALA A 249 34.21 -0.66 -5.77
C ALA A 249 34.23 -0.19 -7.23
N VAL A 250 34.59 1.07 -7.44
CA VAL A 250 34.54 1.73 -8.75
C VAL A 250 35.94 2.13 -9.18
N PRO A 251 36.35 1.87 -10.44
CA PRO A 251 37.58 2.43 -10.98
C PRO A 251 37.60 3.94 -10.84
N LYS A 252 38.68 4.51 -10.29
CA LYS A 252 38.81 5.96 -10.05
C LYS A 252 38.51 6.83 -11.28
N PRO A 253 38.94 6.47 -12.52
CA PRO A 253 38.58 7.25 -13.70
C PRO A 253 37.07 7.33 -13.95
N LEU A 254 36.32 6.31 -13.53
CA LEU A 254 34.87 6.22 -13.68
C LEU A 254 34.12 6.70 -12.44
N TYR A 255 34.81 7.05 -11.36
CA TYR A 255 34.17 7.44 -10.11
C TYR A 255 33.22 8.64 -10.25
N PRO A 256 33.60 9.75 -10.93
CA PRO A 256 32.67 10.87 -11.15
C PRO A 256 31.44 10.45 -11.95
N LEU A 257 31.61 9.57 -12.94
CA LEU A 257 30.51 9.04 -13.75
C LEU A 257 29.61 8.10 -12.96
N ALA A 258 30.17 7.29 -12.05
CA ALA A 258 29.40 6.41 -11.18
C ALA A 258 28.62 7.21 -10.13
N VAL A 259 29.23 8.26 -9.56
CA VAL A 259 28.52 9.22 -8.68
C VAL A 259 27.40 9.89 -9.45
N LEU A 260 27.67 10.40 -10.66
CA LEU A 260 26.65 11.01 -11.51
C LEU A 260 25.55 10.01 -11.88
N TYR A 261 25.90 8.77 -12.22
CA TYR A 261 24.95 7.72 -12.55
C TYR A 261 24.07 7.36 -11.35
N LEU A 262 24.65 7.16 -10.17
CA LEU A 262 23.90 6.88 -8.95
C LEU A 262 23.06 8.09 -8.52
N TRP A 263 23.56 9.31 -8.68
CA TRP A 263 22.81 10.53 -8.44
C TRP A 263 21.66 10.68 -9.43
N LEU A 264 21.88 10.43 -10.73
CA LEU A 264 20.84 10.41 -11.76
C LEU A 264 19.86 9.27 -11.55
N ARG A 265 20.28 8.12 -11.00
CA ARG A 265 19.41 6.99 -10.67
C ARG A 265 18.62 7.24 -9.38
N GLY A 266 19.21 7.94 -8.41
CA GLY A 266 18.53 8.44 -7.22
C GLY A 266 17.55 9.55 -7.56
N ILE A 267 17.89 10.42 -8.52
CA ILE A 267 17.00 11.41 -9.10
C ILE A 267 15.97 10.76 -10.01
N ALA A 268 16.26 9.72 -10.76
CA ALA A 268 15.29 8.99 -11.57
C ALA A 268 14.40 8.08 -10.71
N GLY A 269 14.85 7.66 -9.53
CA GLY A 269 14.02 7.10 -8.47
C GLY A 269 13.11 8.17 -7.88
N ARG A 270 13.65 9.34 -7.52
CA ARG A 270 12.86 10.50 -7.03
C ARG A 270 12.03 11.21 -8.12
N ARG A 271 12.36 11.07 -9.40
CA ARG A 271 11.67 11.60 -10.59
C ARG A 271 10.78 10.56 -11.26
N ARG A 272 10.96 9.25 -11.09
CA ARG A 272 9.81 8.33 -11.24
C ARG A 272 8.76 8.59 -10.17
N VAL A 273 9.16 9.20 -9.05
CA VAL A 273 8.28 9.78 -8.02
C VAL A 273 7.89 11.26 -8.29
N ARG A 274 8.42 11.94 -9.32
CA ARG A 274 8.10 13.38 -9.61
C ARG A 274 7.82 13.77 -11.07
N VAL A 275 8.07 12.91 -12.05
CA VAL A 275 8.05 13.18 -13.49
C VAL A 275 7.61 11.89 -14.21
N VAL A 276 6.35 11.53 -14.01
CA VAL A 276 5.48 11.35 -15.18
C VAL A 276 4.58 12.58 -15.19
N LYS A 277 5.13 13.70 -15.66
CA LYS A 277 4.41 14.93 -16.01
C LYS A 277 5.28 15.73 -16.99
N ALA A 278 4.61 16.29 -17.99
CA ALA A 278 5.09 16.76 -19.30
C ALA A 278 5.18 15.58 -20.29
N ASP A 279 4.22 15.34 -21.18
CA ASP A 279 3.29 16.27 -21.86
C ASP A 279 1.79 16.02 -21.61
#